data_AF-B4GJP8-F1
#
_entry.id   AF-B4GJP8-F1
#
_cell.length_a   1.000
_cell.length_b   1.000
_cell.length_c   1.000
_cell.angle_alpha   90.00
_cell.angle_beta   90.00
_cell.angle_gamma   90.00
#
_symmetry.space_group_name_H-M   'P 1'
#
loop_
_entity.id
_entity.type
_entity.pdbx_description
1 polymer ?
#
loop_
_entity_poly.entity_id
_entity_poly.type
_entity_poly.pdbx_seq_one_letter_code
_entity_poly.pdbx_strand_id
1 'polypeptide(L)'
;MGSWLNHVVHTNVALLAVMDMFTCFRKYPSRLAGVTGNISFILLYIIWLHIVRYFSGEWVYPILEVLPLAFRYLFLGLLVGFNLVCYLLGEFCNSIVWAQELKLLQQQQKIKQG
;
A
#
# COMPACT_ATOMS: atom_id res chain seq x y z
N MET A 1 -12.24 21.91 12.01
CA MET A 1 -11.64 21.63 10.68
C MET A 1 -12.76 21.24 9.74
N GLY A 2 -12.97 21.93 8.61
CA GLY A 2 -14.13 21.71 7.75
C GLY A 2 -14.15 20.31 7.10
N SER A 3 -15.34 19.72 6.97
CA SER A 3 -15.56 18.42 6.32
C SER A 3 -14.92 18.32 4.92
N TRP A 4 -14.88 19.44 4.18
CA TRP A 4 -14.19 19.52 2.89
C TRP A 4 -12.68 19.24 2.99
N LEU A 5 -12.00 19.82 3.98
CA LEU A 5 -10.56 19.58 4.16
C LEU A 5 -10.31 18.12 4.50
N ASN A 6 -11.18 17.52 5.33
CA ASN A 6 -11.13 16.11 5.68
C ASN A 6 -11.25 15.21 4.44
N HIS A 7 -12.18 15.50 3.53
CA HIS A 7 -12.32 14.77 2.27
C HIS A 7 -11.10 14.93 1.36
N VAL A 8 -10.51 16.12 1.30
CA VAL A 8 -9.31 16.39 0.49
C VAL A 8 -8.10 15.59 0.98
N VAL A 9 -7.90 15.47 2.29
CA VAL A 9 -6.75 14.71 2.82
C VAL A 9 -7.00 13.19 2.88
N HIS A 10 -8.24 12.72 3.06
CA HIS A 10 -8.52 11.30 3.24
C HIS A 10 -9.01 10.56 1.98
N THR A 11 -9.74 11.22 1.07
CA THR A 11 -10.33 10.57 -0.11
C THR A 11 -9.63 10.97 -1.39
N ASN A 12 -9.27 12.25 -1.56
CA ASN A 12 -8.63 12.72 -2.79
C ASN A 12 -7.23 12.15 -2.99
N VAL A 13 -6.47 11.87 -1.94
CA VAL A 13 -5.15 11.24 -2.06
C VAL A 13 -5.24 9.89 -2.79
N ALA A 14 -6.22 9.06 -2.45
CA ALA A 14 -6.41 7.77 -3.10
C ALA A 14 -6.85 7.94 -4.57
N LEU A 15 -7.77 8.87 -4.84
CA LEU A 15 -8.24 9.16 -6.20
C LEU A 15 -7.11 9.69 -7.09
N LEU A 16 -6.30 10.62 -6.60
CA LEU A 16 -5.17 11.17 -7.33
C LEU A 16 -4.07 10.12 -7.57
N ALA A 17 -3.80 9.24 -6.60
CA ALA A 17 -2.86 8.15 -6.79
C ALA A 17 -3.31 7.16 -7.87
N VAL A 18 -4.62 6.86 -7.92
CA VAL A 18 -5.20 6.01 -8.96
C VAL A 18 -5.15 6.72 -10.32
N MET A 19 -5.53 7.99 -10.39
CA MET A 19 -5.42 8.78 -11.63
C MET A 19 -3.98 8.84 -12.13
N ASP A 20 -3.01 9.10 -11.26
CA ASP A 20 -1.59 9.16 -11.62
C ASP A 20 -1.09 7.80 -12.15
N MET A 21 -1.58 6.68 -11.59
CA MET A 21 -1.29 5.34 -12.09
C MET A 21 -1.80 5.11 -13.54
N PHE A 22 -2.91 5.73 -13.91
CA PHE A 22 -3.47 5.66 -15.27
C PHE A 22 -2.81 6.64 -16.24
N THR A 23 -2.42 7.84 -15.79
CA THR A 23 -1.87 8.89 -16.67
C THR A 23 -0.35 8.86 -16.82
N CYS A 24 0.39 8.41 -15.80
CA CYS A 24 1.85 8.43 -15.80
C CYS A 24 2.43 7.02 -15.91
N PHE A 25 2.95 6.66 -17.09
CA PHE A 25 3.76 5.46 -17.24
C PHE A 25 5.09 5.63 -16.51
N ARG A 26 5.21 5.09 -15.29
CA ARG A 26 6.49 4.92 -14.61
C ARG A 26 7.03 3.54 -14.89
N LYS A 27 8.29 3.46 -15.33
CA LYS A 27 9.05 2.22 -15.36
C LYS A 27 9.33 1.78 -13.92
N TYR A 28 8.35 1.11 -13.30
CA TYR A 28 8.53 0.58 -11.96
C TYR A 28 9.68 -0.44 -11.99
N PRO A 29 10.71 -0.31 -11.14
CA PRO A 29 11.68 -1.38 -10.95
C PRO A 29 10.93 -2.63 -10.46
N SER A 30 11.59 -3.79 -10.55
CA SER A 30 11.10 -5.13 -10.16
C SER A 30 9.87 -5.09 -9.24
N ARG A 31 8.77 -5.73 -9.67
CA ARG A 31 7.51 -5.85 -8.89
C ARG A 31 7.73 -6.21 -7.42
N LEU A 32 8.77 -7.02 -7.16
CA LEU A 32 9.20 -7.40 -5.82
C LEU A 32 9.67 -6.23 -4.97
N ALA A 33 10.36 -5.23 -5.53
CA ALA A 33 10.84 -4.07 -4.79
C ALA A 33 9.68 -3.24 -4.19
N GLY A 34 8.60 -3.04 -4.96
CA GLY A 34 7.40 -2.35 -4.48
C GLY A 34 6.68 -3.12 -3.37
N VAL A 35 6.52 -4.43 -3.54
CA VAL A 35 5.91 -5.31 -2.52
C VAL A 35 6.76 -5.31 -1.25
N THR A 36 8.08 -5.42 -1.39
CA THR A 36 9.01 -5.47 -0.25
C THR A 36 9.01 -4.15 0.52
N GLY A 37 8.93 -3.02 -0.20
CA GLY A 37 8.77 -1.69 0.41
C GLY A 37 7.44 -1.53 1.15
N ASN A 38 6.33 -2.04 0.59
CA ASN A 38 5.04 -1.99 1.26
C ASN A 38 5.02 -2.86 2.53
N ILE A 39 5.54 -4.09 2.45
CA ILE A 39 5.64 -5.00 3.59
C ILE A 39 6.55 -4.41 4.67
N SER A 40 7.70 -3.83 4.32
CA SER A 40 8.62 -3.24 5.30
C SER A 40 7.98 -2.04 6.02
N PHE A 41 7.20 -1.23 5.31
CA PHE A 41 6.47 -0.12 5.89
C PHE A 41 5.38 -0.60 6.87
N ILE A 42 4.61 -1.63 6.50
CA ILE A 42 3.60 -2.24 7.37
C ILE A 42 4.24 -2.81 8.63
N LEU A 43 5.37 -3.53 8.51
CA LEU A 43 6.08 -4.08 9.66
C LEU A 43 6.59 -2.98 10.60
N LEU A 44 7.17 -1.91 10.05
CA LEU A 44 7.61 -0.76 10.83
C LEU A 44 6.45 -0.11 11.59
N TYR A 45 5.28 -0.01 10.95
CA TYR A 45 4.07 0.53 11.60
C TYR A 45 3.57 -0.35 12.74
N ILE A 46 3.58 -1.68 12.57
CA ILE A 46 3.24 -2.63 13.64
C ILE A 46 4.22 -2.51 14.81
N ILE A 47 5.53 -2.44 14.53
CA ILE A 47 6.55 -2.23 15.56
C ILE A 47 6.29 -0.92 16.32
N TRP A 48 6.03 0.16 15.59
CA TRP A 48 5.72 1.45 16.18
C TRP A 48 4.48 1.42 17.09
N LEU A 49 3.40 0.72 16.68
CA LEU A 49 2.22 0.53 17.53
C LEU A 49 2.56 -0.15 18.86
N HIS A 50 3.45 -1.14 18.85
CA HIS A 50 3.89 -1.84 20.06
C HIS A 50 4.77 -0.94 20.94
N ILE A 51 5.63 -0.12 20.32
CA ILE A 51 6.45 0.89 21.03
C ILE A 51 5.55 1.90 21.74
N VAL A 52 4.55 2.46 21.05
CA VAL A 52 3.64 3.43 21.66
C VAL A 52 2.87 2.80 22.82
N ARG A 53 2.39 1.56 22.66
CA ARG A 53 1.73 0.85 23.76
C ARG A 53 2.67 0.66 24.97
N TYR A 54 3.95 0.37 24.74
CA TYR A 54 4.93 0.20 25.80
C TYR A 54 5.20 1.51 26.55
N PHE A 55 5.29 2.65 25.86
CA PHE A 55 5.59 3.94 26.47
C PHE A 55 4.37 4.67 27.05
N SER A 56 3.23 4.69 26.33
CA SER A 56 2.02 5.39 26.77
C SER A 56 1.14 4.54 27.69
N GLY A 57 1.28 3.22 27.70
CA GLY A 57 0.40 2.33 28.47
C GLY A 57 -1.02 2.22 27.91
N GLU A 58 -1.37 3.03 26.91
CA GLU A 58 -2.63 3.06 26.17
C GLU A 58 -2.42 2.70 24.69
N TRP A 59 -3.49 2.28 24.00
CA TRP A 59 -3.42 2.00 22.57
C TRP A 59 -3.69 3.28 21.77
N VAL A 60 -2.98 3.47 20.66
CA VAL A 60 -3.20 4.58 19.72
C VAL A 60 -4.65 4.63 19.22
N TYR A 61 -5.28 3.47 19.08
CA TYR A 61 -6.69 3.36 18.71
C TYR A 61 -7.52 2.82 19.87
N PRO A 62 -8.56 3.54 20.32
CA PRO A 62 -9.40 3.10 21.44
C PRO A 62 -10.17 1.80 21.12
N ILE A 63 -10.39 1.49 19.84
CA ILE A 63 -10.97 0.21 19.40
C ILE A 63 -10.09 -0.98 19.81
N LEU A 64 -8.76 -0.81 19.83
CA LEU A 64 -7.84 -1.87 20.23
C LEU A 64 -7.93 -2.12 21.73
N GLU A 65 -8.30 -1.13 22.53
CA GLU A 65 -8.40 -1.28 23.98
C GLU A 65 -9.67 -2.05 24.40
N VAL A 66 -10.78 -1.81 23.72
CA VAL A 66 -12.07 -2.49 23.98
C VAL A 66 -12.07 -3.94 23.52
N LEU A 67 -11.25 -4.30 22.53
CA LEU A 67 -11.24 -5.65 21.95
C LEU A 67 -10.45 -6.65 22.82
N PRO A 68 -10.86 -7.93 22.91
CA PRO A 68 -10.04 -8.98 23.52
C PRO A 68 -8.75 -9.24 22.73
N LEU A 69 -7.67 -9.68 23.39
CA LEU A 69 -6.35 -9.92 22.78
C LEU A 69 -6.41 -10.71 21.46
N ALA A 70 -7.17 -11.80 21.40
CA ALA A 70 -7.31 -12.63 20.20
C ALA A 70 -7.94 -11.86 19.02
N PHE A 71 -8.99 -11.08 19.28
CA PHE A 71 -9.65 -10.29 18.23
C PHE A 71 -8.78 -9.11 17.76
N ARG A 72 -7.90 -8.56 18.61
CA ARG A 72 -6.94 -7.51 18.20
C ARG A 72 -6.00 -8.00 17.11
N TYR A 73 -5.38 -9.16 17.33
CA TYR A 73 -4.48 -9.76 16.34
C TYR A 73 -5.22 -10.15 15.07
N LEU A 74 -6.45 -10.63 15.19
CA LEU A 74 -7.31 -10.91 14.03
C LEU A 74 -7.60 -9.63 13.23
N PHE A 75 -7.98 -8.54 13.89
CA PHE A 75 -8.28 -7.27 13.24
C PHE A 75 -7.05 -6.67 12.54
N LEU A 76 -5.90 -6.68 13.21
CA LEU A 76 -4.63 -6.24 12.61
C LEU A 76 -4.24 -7.13 11.42
N GLY A 77 -4.38 -8.45 11.54
CA GLY A 77 -4.12 -9.38 10.45
C GLY A 77 -5.03 -9.15 9.23
N LEU A 78 -6.32 -8.90 9.47
CA LEU A 78 -7.28 -8.56 8.42
C LEU A 78 -6.94 -7.23 7.73
N LEU A 79 -6.53 -6.21 8.49
CA LEU A 79 -6.08 -4.92 7.93
C LEU A 79 -4.84 -5.08 7.05
N VAL A 80 -3.85 -5.85 7.49
CA VAL A 80 -2.65 -6.14 6.70
C VAL A 80 -3.01 -6.93 5.44
N GLY A 81 -3.86 -7.94 5.57
CA GLY A 81 -4.36 -8.73 4.44
C GLY A 81 -5.12 -7.87 3.43
N PHE A 82 -6.00 -6.99 3.90
CA PHE A 82 -6.71 -6.04 3.05
C PHE A 82 -5.73 -5.11 2.31
N ASN A 83 -4.72 -4.59 3.00
CA ASN A 83 -3.69 -3.75 2.39
C ASN A 83 -2.93 -4.49 1.27
N LEU A 84 -2.58 -5.76 1.51
CA LEU A 84 -1.93 -6.60 0.52
C LEU A 84 -2.83 -6.87 -0.69
N VAL A 85 -4.12 -7.15 -0.47
CA VAL A 85 -5.10 -7.33 -1.55
C VAL A 85 -5.23 -6.06 -2.37
N CYS A 86 -5.35 -4.88 -1.74
CA CYS A 86 -5.38 -3.60 -2.43
C CYS A 86 -4.11 -3.36 -3.25
N TYR A 87 -2.94 -3.70 -2.71
CA TYR A 87 -1.67 -3.60 -3.43
C TYR A 87 -1.64 -4.52 -4.65
N LEU A 88 -2.03 -5.79 -4.49
CA LEU A 88 -2.08 -6.77 -5.59
C LEU A 88 -3.09 -6.36 -6.67
N LEU A 89 -4.25 -5.82 -6.28
CA LEU A 89 -5.24 -5.28 -7.22
C LEU A 89 -4.67 -4.08 -7.99
N GLY A 90 -3.98 -3.16 -7.31
CA GLY A 90 -3.29 -2.04 -7.95
C GLY A 90 -2.24 -2.52 -8.93
N GLU A 91 -1.42 -3.51 -8.56
CA GLU A 91 -0.42 -4.12 -9.43
C GLU A 91 -1.07 -4.82 -10.63
N PHE A 92 -2.17 -5.55 -10.41
CA PHE A 92 -2.90 -6.24 -11.47
C PHE A 92 -3.46 -5.25 -12.48
N CYS A 93 -4.14 -4.19 -12.03
CA CYS A 93 -4.62 -3.11 -12.87
C CYS A 93 -3.48 -2.43 -13.64
N ASN A 94 -2.38 -2.10 -12.96
CA ASN A 94 -1.19 -1.53 -13.58
C ASN A 94 -0.60 -2.46 -14.65
N SER A 95 -0.61 -3.77 -14.40
CA SER A 95 -0.12 -4.76 -15.36
C SER A 95 -1.01 -4.91 -16.58
N ILE A 96 -2.33 -4.79 -16.43
CA ILE A 96 -3.28 -4.86 -17.55
C ILE A 96 -3.12 -3.64 -18.46
N VAL A 97 -3.10 -2.45 -17.86
CA VAL A 97 -2.99 -1.17 -18.59
C VAL A 97 -1.66 -1.10 -19.34
N TRP A 98 -0.56 -1.54 -18.72
CA TRP A 98 0.79 -1.37 -19.26
C TRP A 98 1.43 -2.66 -19.80
N ALA A 99 0.67 -3.75 -19.97
CA ALA A 99 1.17 -5.01 -20.51
C ALA A 99 1.81 -4.86 -21.91
N GLN A 100 1.24 -3.99 -22.74
CA GLN A 100 1.74 -3.74 -24.09
C GLN A 100 3.09 -3.01 -24.07
N GLU A 101 3.24 -2.00 -23.22
CA GLU A 101 4.50 -1.26 -23.09
C GLU A 101 5.63 -2.07 -22.46
N LEU A 102 5.31 -2.94 -21.48
CA LEU A 102 6.31 -3.86 -20.93
C LEU A 102 6.84 -4.84 -21.99
N LYS A 103 5.99 -5.31 -22.90
CA LYS A 103 6.41 -6.16 -24.02
C LYS A 103 7.32 -5.41 -25.01
N LEU A 104 6.99 -4.16 -25.33
CA LEU A 104 7.80 -3.31 -26.20
C LEU A 104 9.18 -3.02 -25.60
N LEU A 105 9.26 -2.71 -24.29
CA LEU A 105 10.52 -2.51 -23.58
C LEU A 105 11.40 -3.76 -23.55
N GLN A 106 10.82 -4.95 -23.37
CA GLN A 106 11.56 -6.21 -23.40
C GLN A 106 12.11 -6.52 -24.80
N GLN A 107 11.35 -6.20 -25.86
CA GLN A 107 11.82 -6.35 -27.24
C GLN A 107 12.97 -5.38 -27.55
N GLN A 108 12.84 -4.11 -27.16
CA GLN A 108 13.90 -3.10 -27.33
C GLN A 108 15.20 -3.49 -26.60
N GLN A 109 15.10 -4.07 -25.39
CA GLN A 109 16.29 -4.55 -24.66
C GLN A 109 16.95 -5.76 -25.33
N LYS A 110 16.17 -6.68 -25.90
CA LYS A 110 16.73 -7.80 -26.68
C LYS A 110 17.41 -7.33 -27.97
N ILE A 111 16.83 -6.36 -28.66
CA ILE A 111 17.41 -5.77 -29.88
C ILE A 111 18.72 -5.03 -29.58
N LYS A 112 18.83 -4.39 -28.41
CA LYS A 112 20.05 -3.66 -28.00
C LYS A 112 21.19 -4.56 -27.51
N GLN A 113 20.94 -5.84 -27.28
CA GLN A 113 21.91 -6.82 -26.79
C GLN A 113 22.34 -7.85 -27.85
N GLY A 114 21.71 -7.86 -29.03
CA GLY A 114 22.15 -8.62 -30.20
C GLY A 114 22.87 -7.73 -31.19
#